data_AF-A0A6G3ZE03-F1
#
_entry.id   AF-A0A6G3ZE03-F1
#
_cell.length_a   1.000
_cell.length_b   1.000
_cell.length_c   1.000
_cell.angle_alpha   90.00
_cell.angle_beta   90.00
_cell.angle_gamma   90.00
#
_symmetry.space_group_name_H-M   'P 1'
#
loop_
_entity.id
_entity.type
_entity.pdbx_description
1 polymer ?
#
loop_
_entity_poly.entity_id
_entity_poly.type
_entity_poly.pdbx_seq_one_letter_code
_entity_poly.pdbx_strand_id
1 'polypeptide(L)'
;MAIIALKAWYLEQYEPARELEKRPQDLRLSRNSLLKAGLRADFLDDSEEVRQAAWFQRYLTGEVVEFYIEGSGTYAISNIDLLSHEIYFTKQESLVQLEPFIFFCYQTDYPESSDLLREGLQKLLEKVNRRSRLPLTLEESNRTGEGALRRNSPLMRKLRQSLIFIADGTSVAQLP
;
A
#
# COMPACT_ATOMS: atom_id res chain seq x y z
N MET A 1 29.39 17.67 9.55
CA MET A 1 28.04 17.19 9.93
C MET A 1 27.77 15.93 9.11
N ALA A 2 27.44 14.79 9.73
CA ALA A 2 27.15 13.58 8.99
C ALA A 2 25.79 13.73 8.31
N ILE A 3 25.78 13.78 6.97
CA ILE A 3 24.55 13.71 6.18
C ILE A 3 24.05 12.28 6.30
N ILE A 4 22.93 12.08 6.99
CA ILE A 4 22.25 10.78 7.01
C ILE A 4 21.45 10.70 5.70
N ALA A 5 21.99 9.97 4.73
CA ALA A 5 21.31 9.70 3.47
C ALA A 5 20.17 8.69 3.71
N LEU A 6 18.94 9.11 3.45
CA LEU A 6 17.77 8.24 3.41
C LEU A 6 17.72 7.50 2.08
N LYS A 7 17.31 6.25 2.12
CA LYS A 7 16.99 5.48 0.91
C LYS A 7 15.55 5.71 0.48
N ALA A 8 15.33 5.80 -0.82
CA ALA A 8 14.01 5.88 -1.41
C ALA A 8 13.86 4.86 -2.54
N TRP A 9 12.72 4.19 -2.56
CA TRP A 9 12.37 3.10 -3.47
C TRP A 9 11.14 3.51 -4.28
N TYR A 10 11.30 3.64 -5.59
CA TYR A 10 10.25 3.91 -6.55
C TYR A 10 9.20 2.79 -6.56
N LEU A 11 7.91 3.18 -6.53
CA LEU A 11 6.78 2.28 -6.49
C LEU A 11 6.07 2.27 -7.85
N GLU A 12 6.61 1.50 -8.79
CA GLU A 12 5.94 1.27 -10.07
C GLU A 12 4.61 0.51 -9.91
N GLN A 13 4.59 -0.39 -8.93
CA GLN A 13 3.51 -1.31 -8.65
C GLN A 13 3.51 -1.64 -7.17
N TYR A 14 2.37 -2.08 -6.64
CA TYR A 14 2.27 -2.41 -5.22
C TYR A 14 3.30 -3.47 -4.81
N GLU A 15 4.05 -3.17 -3.75
CA GLU A 15 5.04 -4.06 -3.16
C GLU A 15 5.17 -3.77 -1.67
N PRO A 16 5.16 -4.79 -0.78
CA PRO A 16 5.35 -4.61 0.65
C PRO A 16 6.68 -3.96 0.98
N ALA A 17 6.69 -3.05 1.96
CA ALA A 17 7.91 -2.38 2.43
C ALA A 17 9.06 -3.36 2.75
N ARG A 18 8.74 -4.53 3.32
CA ARG A 18 9.72 -5.57 3.63
C ARG A 18 10.40 -6.18 2.41
N GLU A 19 9.71 -6.23 1.28
CA GLU A 19 10.27 -6.71 0.02
C GLU A 19 11.05 -5.59 -0.68
N LEU A 20 10.52 -4.36 -0.65
CA LEU A 20 11.20 -3.16 -1.17
C LEU A 20 12.58 -2.94 -0.52
N GLU A 21 12.71 -3.11 0.79
CA GLU A 21 13.98 -2.88 1.49
C GLU A 21 15.08 -3.91 1.11
N LYS A 22 14.72 -5.02 0.43
CA LYS A 22 15.70 -6.01 -0.05
C LYS A 22 16.35 -5.64 -1.38
N ARG A 23 15.69 -4.80 -2.18
CA ARG A 23 16.25 -4.32 -3.46
C ARG A 23 17.09 -3.06 -3.27
N PRO A 24 18.02 -2.77 -4.19
CA PRO A 24 18.72 -1.49 -4.20
C PRO A 24 17.72 -0.33 -4.24
N GLN A 25 18.05 0.75 -3.53
CA GLN A 25 17.29 1.99 -3.59
C GLN A 25 17.41 2.64 -4.98
N ASP A 26 16.37 3.35 -5.41
CA ASP A 26 16.37 4.06 -6.69
C ASP A 26 16.83 5.52 -6.56
N LEU A 27 16.79 6.05 -5.34
CA LEU A 27 17.16 7.43 -5.06
C LEU A 27 17.70 7.56 -3.63
N ARG A 28 18.75 8.36 -3.45
CA ARG A 28 19.30 8.73 -2.15
C ARG A 28 18.90 10.17 -1.83
N LEU A 29 18.41 10.38 -0.63
CA LEU A 29 17.86 11.66 -0.21
C LEU A 29 18.61 12.20 1.02
N SER A 30 18.94 13.47 1.01
CA SER A 30 19.28 14.24 2.21
C SER A 30 18.04 15.00 2.68
N ARG A 31 17.55 14.65 3.86
CA ARG A 31 16.35 15.28 4.41
C ARG A 31 16.67 16.69 4.92
N ASN A 32 16.01 17.69 4.33
CA ASN A 32 16.15 19.08 4.74
C ASN A 32 15.04 19.50 5.72
N SER A 33 13.79 19.19 5.40
CA SER A 33 12.66 19.47 6.29
C SER A 33 11.52 18.48 6.10
N LEU A 34 10.91 18.09 7.22
CA LEU A 34 9.72 17.26 7.24
C LEU A 34 8.55 18.11 7.76
N LEU A 35 7.60 18.40 6.88
CA LEU A 35 6.30 18.94 7.25
C LEU A 35 5.32 17.77 7.48
N LYS A 36 4.21 18.04 8.18
CA LYS A 36 3.23 16.99 8.53
C LYS A 36 2.73 16.19 7.32
N ALA A 37 2.60 16.84 6.16
CA ALA A 37 2.10 16.26 4.91
C ALA A 37 3.09 16.37 3.74
N GLY A 38 4.26 17.00 3.92
CA GLY A 38 5.20 17.26 2.84
C GLY A 38 6.63 17.03 3.27
N LEU A 39 7.48 16.64 2.33
CA LEU A 39 8.90 16.41 2.57
C LEU A 39 9.69 17.15 1.49
N ARG A 40 10.62 18.03 1.92
CA ARG A 40 11.64 18.59 1.05
C ARG A 40 12.96 17.88 1.35
N ALA A 41 13.57 17.36 0.29
CA ALA A 41 14.86 16.70 0.37
C ALA A 41 15.72 17.13 -0.82
N ASP A 42 17.03 17.03 -0.64
CA ASP A 42 17.94 17.07 -1.77
C ASP A 42 18.19 15.63 -2.22
N PHE A 43 18.16 15.37 -3.52
CA PHE A 43 18.63 14.09 -4.03
C PHE A 43 20.15 14.12 -4.17
N LEU A 44 20.80 13.00 -3.83
CA LEU A 44 22.26 12.90 -3.73
C LEU A 44 22.89 12.25 -4.97
N ASP A 45 22.07 11.67 -5.83
CA ASP A 45 22.45 11.03 -7.08
C ASP A 45 22.77 12.09 -8.16
N ASP A 46 23.51 11.69 -9.20
CA ASP A 46 23.89 12.60 -10.27
C ASP A 46 22.65 13.03 -11.08
N SER A 47 22.59 14.31 -11.47
CA SER A 47 21.43 14.86 -12.17
C SER A 47 21.17 14.21 -13.54
N GLU A 48 22.21 13.72 -14.22
CA GLU A 48 22.04 12.97 -15.47
C GLU A 48 21.58 11.53 -15.22
N GLU A 49 21.99 10.89 -14.12
CA GLU A 49 21.45 9.60 -13.69
C GLU A 49 19.95 9.71 -13.36
N VAL A 50 19.57 10.73 -12.59
CA VAL A 50 18.17 11.04 -12.29
C VAL A 50 17.38 11.30 -13.57
N ARG A 51 17.94 12.07 -14.51
CA ARG A 51 17.29 12.35 -15.80
C ARG A 51 17.01 11.07 -16.59
N GLN A 52 17.89 10.08 -16.54
CA GLN A 52 17.73 8.81 -17.26
C GLN A 52 16.84 7.80 -16.54
N ALA A 53 16.51 8.02 -15.26
CA ALA A 53 15.73 7.09 -14.48
C ALA A 53 14.29 6.94 -15.00
N ALA A 54 13.79 5.70 -15.03
CA ALA A 54 12.45 5.39 -15.52
C ALA A 54 11.35 6.14 -14.77
N TRP A 55 11.48 6.27 -13.44
CA TRP A 55 10.53 7.03 -12.62
C TRP A 55 10.51 8.51 -12.98
N PHE A 56 11.65 9.10 -13.36
CA PHE A 56 11.72 10.51 -13.74
C PHE A 56 11.08 10.74 -15.11
N GLN A 57 11.28 9.81 -16.06
CA GLN A 57 10.58 9.85 -17.34
C GLN A 57 9.06 9.78 -17.17
N ARG A 58 8.55 8.93 -16.27
CA ARG A 58 7.12 8.88 -15.93
C ARG A 58 6.62 10.17 -15.28
N TYR A 59 7.42 10.77 -14.40
CA TYR A 59 7.13 12.09 -13.84
C TYR A 59 6.99 13.15 -14.95
N LEU A 60 7.90 13.17 -15.94
CA LEU A 60 7.84 14.11 -17.06
C LEU A 60 6.59 13.92 -17.94
N THR A 61 6.05 12.70 -18.03
CA THR A 61 4.79 12.42 -18.72
C THR A 61 3.54 12.83 -17.92
N GLY A 62 3.71 13.36 -16.71
CA GLY A 62 2.63 13.81 -15.83
C GLY A 62 2.01 12.70 -14.98
N GLU A 63 2.65 11.52 -14.91
CA GLU A 63 2.17 10.44 -14.04
C GLU A 63 2.47 10.74 -12.57
N VAL A 64 1.63 10.18 -11.69
CA VAL A 64 1.88 10.21 -10.25
C VAL A 64 2.98 9.20 -9.93
N VAL A 65 4.14 9.72 -9.52
CA VAL A 65 5.31 8.91 -9.17
C VAL A 65 5.43 8.81 -7.66
N GLU A 66 5.30 7.61 -7.13
CA GLU A 66 5.38 7.34 -5.70
C GLU A 66 6.70 6.69 -5.31
N PHE A 67 7.17 7.03 -4.11
CA PHE A 67 8.35 6.47 -3.47
C PHE A 67 8.01 6.02 -2.05
N TYR A 68 8.49 4.84 -1.67
CA TYR A 68 8.65 4.51 -0.26
C TYR A 68 9.97 5.10 0.23
N ILE A 69 9.92 5.90 1.29
CA ILE A 69 11.09 6.52 1.92
C ILE A 69 11.36 5.83 3.24
N GLU A 70 12.62 5.38 3.42
CA GLU A 70 13.11 4.61 4.56
C GLU A 70 12.61 5.19 5.90
N GLY A 71 11.80 4.41 6.63
CA GLY A 71 11.27 4.78 7.93
C GLY A 71 10.23 5.92 7.95
N SER A 72 9.89 6.54 6.81
CA SER A 72 8.97 7.68 6.73
C SER A 72 7.62 7.33 6.09
N GLY A 73 7.61 6.38 5.15
CA GLY A 73 6.41 5.89 4.47
C GLY A 73 6.34 6.29 2.99
N THR A 74 5.14 6.26 2.42
CA THR A 74 4.95 6.51 0.99
C THR A 74 4.69 7.99 0.71
N TYR A 75 5.32 8.48 -0.35
CA TYR A 75 5.25 9.86 -0.81
C TYR A 75 5.14 9.91 -2.32
N ALA A 76 4.33 10.82 -2.85
CA ALA A 76 4.32 11.14 -4.28
C ALA A 76 5.20 12.35 -4.56
N ILE A 77 5.91 12.34 -5.69
CA ILE A 77 6.64 13.53 -6.16
C ILE A 77 5.62 14.62 -6.48
N SER A 78 5.81 15.78 -5.87
CA SER A 78 5.05 16.99 -6.14
C SER A 78 5.80 17.95 -7.05
N ASN A 79 7.12 18.03 -6.91
CA ASN A 79 7.98 18.79 -7.80
C ASN A 79 9.43 18.30 -7.70
N ILE A 80 10.23 18.56 -8.72
CA ILE A 80 11.67 18.28 -8.73
C ILE A 80 12.40 19.38 -9.52
N ASP A 81 13.52 19.84 -8.98
CA ASP A 81 14.44 20.78 -9.62
C ASP A 81 15.83 20.13 -9.72
N LEU A 82 16.23 19.81 -10.96
CA LEU A 82 17.53 19.20 -11.23
C LEU A 82 18.70 20.17 -11.02
N LEU A 83 18.49 21.49 -11.14
CA LEU A 83 19.56 22.47 -11.02
C LEU A 83 19.97 22.67 -9.55
N SER A 84 18.98 22.72 -8.66
CA SER A 84 19.21 22.86 -7.22
C SER A 84 19.37 21.53 -6.48
N HIS A 85 19.22 20.40 -7.19
CA HIS A 85 19.19 19.05 -6.63
C HIS A 85 18.04 18.80 -5.64
N GLU A 86 16.92 19.52 -5.81
CA GLU A 86 15.81 19.50 -4.86
C GLU A 86 14.64 18.66 -5.35
N ILE A 87 13.99 17.97 -4.41
CA ILE A 87 12.78 17.23 -4.65
C ILE A 87 11.76 17.48 -3.53
N TYR A 88 10.51 17.66 -3.95
CA TYR A 88 9.38 17.93 -3.09
C TYR A 88 8.40 16.77 -3.18
N PHE A 89 7.98 16.31 -2.02
CA PHE A 89 7.12 15.15 -1.86
C PHE A 89 5.86 15.51 -1.08
N THR A 90 4.74 14.89 -1.43
CA THR A 90 3.50 14.90 -0.64
C THR A 90 3.24 13.51 -0.08
N LYS A 91 2.97 13.43 1.22
CA LYS A 91 2.74 12.16 1.92
C LYS A 91 1.45 11.51 1.42
N GLN A 92 1.51 10.22 1.11
CA GLN A 92 0.37 9.42 0.70
C GLN A 92 -0.06 8.48 1.82
N GLU A 93 -1.37 8.26 1.94
CA GLU A 93 -1.95 7.20 2.77
C GLU A 93 -1.95 5.87 2.01
N SER A 94 -0.77 5.44 1.52
CA SER A 94 -0.64 4.24 0.70
C SER A 94 -0.40 2.98 1.54
N LEU A 95 -0.98 1.86 1.11
CA LEU A 95 -0.97 0.55 1.81
C LEU A 95 0.32 -0.25 1.60
N VAL A 96 1.33 0.34 0.95
CA VAL A 96 2.63 -0.29 0.59
C VAL A 96 3.33 -0.93 1.80
N GLN A 97 2.99 -0.55 3.02
CA GLN A 97 3.57 -1.14 4.23
C GLN A 97 2.88 -2.43 4.71
N LEU A 98 1.75 -2.80 4.12
CA LEU A 98 0.88 -3.85 4.61
C LEU A 98 1.02 -5.11 3.75
N GLU A 99 0.89 -6.27 4.37
CA GLU A 99 0.83 -7.54 3.66
C GLU A 99 -0.47 -7.62 2.84
N PRO A 100 -0.44 -8.20 1.63
CA PRO A 100 -1.60 -8.23 0.76
C PRO A 100 -2.57 -9.33 1.18
N PHE A 101 -3.68 -8.97 1.83
CA PHE A 101 -4.73 -9.92 2.19
C PHE A 101 -6.12 -9.47 1.75
N ILE A 102 -6.98 -10.46 1.50
CA ILE A 102 -8.42 -10.29 1.31
C ILE A 102 -9.08 -10.47 2.67
N PHE A 103 -9.98 -9.56 3.02
CA PHE A 103 -10.77 -9.68 4.23
C PHE A 103 -12.18 -10.16 3.92
N PHE A 104 -12.55 -11.33 4.47
CA PHE A 104 -13.88 -11.92 4.35
C PHE A 104 -14.68 -11.76 5.64
N CYS A 105 -15.78 -11.03 5.56
CA CYS A 105 -16.76 -10.89 6.63
C CYS A 105 -17.90 -11.87 6.43
N TYR A 106 -17.87 -12.97 7.17
CA TYR A 106 -18.91 -14.00 7.13
C TYR A 106 -20.11 -13.64 8.01
N GLN A 107 -21.27 -14.20 7.67
CA GLN A 107 -22.47 -14.14 8.49
C GLN A 107 -22.65 -15.43 9.32
N THR A 108 -23.36 -15.32 10.43
CA THR A 108 -23.62 -16.44 11.34
C THR A 108 -25.02 -17.04 11.19
N ASP A 109 -25.95 -16.30 10.59
CA ASP A 109 -27.37 -16.65 10.55
C ASP A 109 -27.66 -17.73 9.50
N TYR A 110 -26.90 -17.74 8.40
CA TYR A 110 -26.92 -18.82 7.41
C TYR A 110 -25.49 -19.34 7.11
N PRO A 111 -24.95 -20.26 7.95
CA PRO A 111 -23.55 -20.70 7.86
C PRO A 111 -23.17 -21.39 6.54
N GLU A 112 -24.11 -22.08 5.89
CA GLU A 112 -23.87 -22.79 4.63
C GLU A 112 -23.41 -21.84 3.51
N SER A 113 -23.98 -20.64 3.43
CA SER A 113 -23.51 -19.59 2.51
C SER A 113 -22.06 -19.19 2.79
N SER A 114 -21.75 -18.96 4.06
CA SER A 114 -20.40 -18.56 4.49
C SER A 114 -19.36 -19.63 4.15
N ASP A 115 -19.70 -20.91 4.28
CA ASP A 115 -18.81 -22.03 3.94
C ASP A 115 -18.57 -22.14 2.43
N LEU A 116 -19.64 -22.01 1.61
CA LEU A 116 -19.53 -22.00 0.15
C LEU A 116 -18.68 -20.83 -0.36
N LEU A 117 -18.89 -19.63 0.20
CA LEU A 117 -18.09 -18.45 -0.13
C LEU A 117 -16.63 -18.64 0.26
N ARG A 118 -16.37 -19.18 1.46
CA ARG A 118 -15.00 -19.46 1.93
C ARG A 118 -14.28 -20.44 1.00
N GLU A 119 -14.93 -21.53 0.62
CA GLU A 119 -14.35 -22.51 -0.31
C GLU A 119 -14.07 -21.88 -1.69
N GLY A 120 -15.00 -21.07 -2.20
CA GLY A 120 -14.84 -20.32 -3.44
C GLY A 120 -13.65 -19.35 -3.37
N LEU A 121 -13.49 -18.62 -2.26
CA LEU A 121 -12.38 -17.70 -2.04
C LEU A 121 -11.04 -18.43 -1.92
N GLN A 122 -10.98 -19.57 -1.24
CA GLN A 122 -9.77 -20.38 -1.19
C GLN A 122 -9.35 -20.88 -2.58
N LYS A 123 -10.30 -21.41 -3.37
CA LYS A 123 -10.05 -21.81 -4.77
C LYS A 123 -9.59 -20.63 -5.64
N LEU A 124 -10.18 -19.45 -5.45
CA LEU A 124 -9.75 -18.23 -6.12
C LEU A 124 -8.30 -17.88 -5.75
N LEU A 125 -7.95 -17.91 -4.46
CA LEU A 125 -6.61 -17.62 -3.98
C LEU A 125 -5.58 -18.60 -4.53
N GLU A 126 -5.88 -19.91 -4.57
CA GLU A 126 -5.00 -20.90 -5.19
C GLU A 126 -4.73 -20.60 -6.67
N LYS A 127 -5.75 -20.15 -7.41
CA LYS A 127 -5.61 -19.81 -8.82
C LYS A 127 -4.81 -18.52 -9.02
N VAL A 128 -5.10 -17.49 -8.22
CA VAL A 128 -4.46 -16.17 -8.33
C VAL A 128 -3.00 -16.24 -7.87
N ASN A 129 -2.72 -16.90 -6.74
CA ASN A 129 -1.37 -16.99 -6.18
C ASN A 129 -0.39 -17.75 -7.06
N ARG A 130 -0.86 -18.63 -7.97
CA ARG A 130 0.01 -19.27 -8.98
C ARG A 130 0.64 -18.28 -9.96
N ARG A 131 0.01 -17.12 -10.17
CA ARG A 131 0.46 -16.09 -11.12
C ARG A 131 0.82 -14.77 -10.46
N SER A 132 0.48 -14.62 -9.18
CA SER A 132 0.77 -13.41 -8.42
C SER A 132 2.25 -13.34 -8.04
N ARG A 133 2.83 -12.14 -8.10
CA ARG A 133 4.18 -11.88 -7.55
C ARG A 133 4.21 -12.10 -6.04
N LEU A 134 3.11 -11.76 -5.36
CA LEU A 134 2.99 -11.81 -3.91
C LEU A 134 1.83 -12.73 -3.51
N PRO A 135 2.03 -13.65 -2.57
CA PRO A 135 0.97 -14.54 -2.11
C PRO A 135 -0.11 -13.73 -1.38
N LEU A 136 -1.33 -13.77 -1.89
CA LEU A 136 -2.50 -13.23 -1.22
C LEU A 136 -2.95 -14.22 -0.14
N THR A 137 -3.30 -13.71 1.04
CA THR A 137 -3.89 -14.49 2.12
C THR A 137 -5.36 -14.12 2.33
N LEU A 138 -6.11 -15.04 2.96
CA LEU A 138 -7.47 -14.78 3.41
C LEU A 138 -7.44 -14.54 4.92
N GLU A 139 -7.94 -13.37 5.34
CA GLU A 139 -8.32 -13.15 6.73
C GLU A 139 -9.83 -13.09 6.84
N GLU A 140 -10.38 -13.65 7.91
CA GLU A 140 -11.82 -13.71 8.13
C GLU A 140 -12.19 -13.33 9.55
N SER A 141 -13.34 -12.70 9.71
CA SER A 141 -13.99 -12.43 10.99
C SER A 141 -15.43 -12.04 10.74
N ASN A 142 -16.34 -12.41 11.64
CA ASN A 142 -17.69 -11.87 11.61
C ASN A 142 -17.75 -10.47 12.25
N ARG A 143 -18.85 -9.79 11.97
CA ARG A 143 -19.24 -8.60 12.71
C ARG A 143 -19.68 -9.01 14.11
N THR A 144 -18.97 -8.53 15.12
CA THR A 144 -19.32 -8.75 16.53
C THR A 144 -20.37 -7.73 16.98
N GLY A 145 -21.65 -8.11 16.89
CA GLY A 145 -22.78 -7.39 17.52
C GLY A 145 -23.57 -6.43 16.63
N GLU A 146 -24.73 -6.02 17.16
CA GLU A 146 -25.62 -5.03 16.54
C GLU A 146 -25.14 -3.61 16.89
N GLY A 147 -24.69 -2.85 15.88
CA GLY A 147 -24.25 -1.47 16.06
C GLY A 147 -23.04 -1.07 15.22
N ALA A 148 -22.76 0.22 15.14
CA ALA A 148 -21.63 0.74 14.37
C ALA A 148 -20.30 0.25 14.94
N LEU A 149 -19.37 -0.14 14.06
CA LEU A 149 -18.03 -0.53 14.47
C LEU A 149 -17.28 0.68 15.02
N ARG A 150 -16.62 0.51 16.17
CA ARG A 150 -15.71 1.53 16.70
C ARG A 150 -14.57 1.75 15.70
N ARG A 151 -14.26 3.02 15.41
CA ARG A 151 -13.19 3.43 14.47
C ARG A 151 -11.82 2.82 14.79
N ASN A 152 -11.53 2.60 16.07
CA ASN A 152 -10.26 2.03 16.57
C ASN A 152 -10.38 0.52 16.91
N SER A 153 -11.41 -0.17 16.43
CA SER A 153 -11.52 -1.62 16.63
C SER A 153 -10.47 -2.39 15.82
N PRO A 154 -10.02 -3.57 16.28
CA PRO A 154 -9.15 -4.45 15.52
C PRO A 154 -9.75 -4.82 14.15
N LEU A 155 -11.07 -5.04 14.09
CA LEU A 155 -11.81 -5.31 12.86
C LEU A 155 -11.69 -4.14 11.87
N MET A 156 -11.94 -2.90 12.32
CA MET A 156 -11.80 -1.72 11.46
C MET A 156 -10.35 -1.50 10.99
N ARG A 157 -9.36 -1.89 11.80
CA ARG A 157 -7.96 -1.88 11.37
C ARG A 157 -7.73 -2.88 10.23
N LYS A 158 -8.23 -4.12 10.35
CA LYS A 158 -8.14 -5.12 9.27
C LYS A 158 -8.83 -4.66 7.99
N LEU A 159 -10.02 -4.06 8.10
CA LEU A 159 -10.75 -3.50 6.95
C LEU A 159 -9.97 -2.43 6.20
N ARG A 160 -9.29 -1.53 6.92
CA ARG A 160 -8.45 -0.50 6.29
C ARG A 160 -7.16 -1.05 5.68
N GLN A 161 -6.71 -2.20 6.16
CA GLN A 161 -5.45 -2.80 5.74
C GLN A 161 -5.61 -3.83 4.62
N SER A 162 -6.81 -4.39 4.46
CA SER A 162 -7.11 -5.34 3.40
C SER A 162 -7.09 -4.70 2.04
N LEU A 163 -6.60 -5.42 1.04
CA LEU A 163 -6.67 -5.00 -0.36
C LEU A 163 -8.11 -5.01 -0.88
N ILE A 164 -8.87 -6.04 -0.49
CA ILE A 164 -10.25 -6.25 -0.90
C ILE A 164 -11.06 -6.68 0.31
N PHE A 165 -12.21 -6.03 0.47
CA PHE A 165 -13.23 -6.38 1.44
C PHE A 165 -14.37 -7.14 0.76
N ILE A 166 -14.73 -8.30 1.32
CA ILE A 166 -15.85 -9.12 0.87
C ILE A 166 -16.76 -9.38 2.06
N ALA A 167 -18.06 -9.11 1.90
CA ALA A 167 -19.06 -9.39 2.91
C ALA A 167 -20.09 -10.40 2.40
N ASP A 168 -20.42 -11.38 3.23
CA ASP A 168 -21.60 -12.22 3.01
C ASP A 168 -22.87 -11.40 3.34
N GLY A 169 -23.70 -11.17 2.32
CA GLY A 169 -24.97 -10.46 2.41
C GLY A 169 -26.17 -11.36 2.11
N THR A 170 -26.03 -12.68 2.18
CA THR A 170 -27.12 -13.64 1.89
C THR A 170 -28.32 -13.36 2.79
N SER A 171 -29.49 -13.25 2.17
CA SER A 171 -30.74 -12.93 2.88
C SER A 171 -31.13 -14.06 3.83
N VAL A 172 -31.35 -13.70 5.09
CA VAL A 172 -31.87 -14.60 6.13
C VAL A 172 -33.38 -14.53 6.27
N ALA A 173 -33.99 -13.49 5.67
CA ALA A 173 -35.43 -13.32 5.67
C ALA A 173 -36.07 -14.25 4.65
N GLN A 174 -36.97 -15.12 5.12
CA GLN A 174 -37.93 -15.79 4.26
C GLN A 174 -39.11 -14.83 4.07
N LEU A 175 -39.20 -14.22 2.89
CA LEU A 175 -40.36 -13.40 2.53
C LEU A 175 -41.53 -14.36 2.21
N PRO A 176 -42.74 -14.09 2.74
CA PRO A 176 -43.93 -14.90 2.49
C PRO A 176 -44.45 -14.80 1.05
#